data_AF-A0A1S3Y6H7-F1
#
_entry.id   AF-A0A1S3Y6H7-F1
#
_cell.length_a   1.000
_cell.length_b   1.000
_cell.length_c   1.000
_cell.angle_alpha   90.00
_cell.angle_beta   90.00
_cell.angle_gamma   90.00
#
_symmetry.space_group_name_H-M   'P 1'
#
loop_
_entity.id
_entity.type
_entity.pdbx_description
1 polymer ?
#
loop_
_entity_poly.entity_id
_entity_poly.type
_entity_poly.pdbx_seq_one_letter_code
_entity_poly.pdbx_strand_id
1 'polypeptide(L)'
;MVRYKQPRSTGNGESKPPLPMISSACPGWICYAEKTLGSYILPYISSVKSPQQTIGAVVKNYLCQKLSVRPEDIYHVTVMPCYDKKLEAAREDFVFQVDTDSEKITEVDSVLTTGEVLDLIQLKAVNFQSLEESPLDKLFANIDEEGHLYGVH
;
A
#
# COMPACT_ATOMS: atom_id res chain seq x y z
N MET A 1 -4.16 -18.45 2.18
CA MET A 1 -4.66 -18.47 0.79
C MET A 1 -4.08 -17.22 0.14
N VAL A 2 -3.10 -17.36 -0.76
CA VAL A 2 -2.28 -16.24 -1.19
C VAL A 2 -2.85 -15.62 -2.46
N ARG A 3 -3.75 -14.64 -2.31
CA ARG A 3 -4.43 -13.98 -3.44
C ARG A 3 -3.47 -13.20 -4.36
N TYR A 4 -2.38 -12.70 -3.80
CA TYR A 4 -1.40 -11.88 -4.54
C TYR A 4 -0.26 -12.69 -5.17
N LYS A 5 -0.13 -13.99 -4.86
CA LYS A 5 0.79 -14.89 -5.57
C LYS A 5 0.09 -15.26 -6.87
N GLN A 6 0.58 -14.72 -7.98
CA GLN A 6 0.14 -15.15 -9.30
C GLN A 6 0.28 -16.68 -9.40
N PRO A 7 -0.67 -17.39 -10.03
CA PRO A 7 -0.41 -18.75 -10.44
C PRO A 7 0.77 -18.70 -11.41
N ARG A 8 1.86 -19.43 -11.10
CA ARG A 8 2.81 -19.83 -12.15
C ARG A 8 1.98 -20.47 -13.25
N SER A 9 2.01 -19.90 -14.45
CA SER A 9 1.29 -20.39 -15.62
C SER A 9 1.77 -21.81 -15.97
N THR A 10 1.16 -22.82 -15.37
CA THR A 10 1.18 -24.17 -15.95
C THR A 10 0.26 -24.14 -17.15
N GLY A 11 0.80 -24.49 -18.32
CA GLY A 11 0.18 -24.28 -19.62
C GLY A 11 -1.25 -24.82 -19.81
N ASN A 12 -1.84 -24.34 -20.90
CA ASN A 12 -3.18 -24.56 -21.49
C ASN A 12 -4.31 -23.60 -21.07
N GLY A 13 -4.59 -22.64 -21.97
CA GLY A 13 -5.86 -21.92 -22.09
C GLY A 13 -5.94 -20.64 -21.26
N GLU A 14 -5.92 -19.48 -21.91
CA GLU A 14 -6.20 -18.19 -21.27
C GLU A 14 -7.66 -18.14 -20.78
N SER A 15 -7.92 -18.64 -19.57
CA SER A 15 -9.20 -18.45 -18.90
C SER A 15 -9.27 -16.99 -18.44
N LYS A 16 -10.05 -16.17 -19.15
CA LYS A 16 -10.34 -14.78 -18.74
C LYS A 16 -10.90 -14.77 -17.31
N PRO A 17 -10.51 -13.80 -16.46
CA PRO A 17 -11.05 -13.69 -15.11
C PRO A 17 -12.58 -13.53 -15.17
N PRO A 18 -13.32 -14.16 -14.24
CA PRO A 18 -14.77 -14.14 -14.28
C PRO A 18 -15.31 -12.74 -14.00
N LEU A 19 -16.42 -12.38 -14.65
CA LEU A 19 -17.07 -11.07 -14.53
C LEU A 19 -18.36 -11.16 -13.70
N PRO A 20 -18.67 -10.15 -12.87
CA PRO A 20 -18.05 -8.82 -12.82
C PRO A 20 -16.73 -8.78 -12.03
N MET A 21 -15.87 -7.80 -12.32
CA MET A 21 -14.67 -7.56 -11.51
C MET A 21 -14.98 -6.63 -10.34
N ILE A 22 -14.59 -7.04 -9.14
CA ILE A 22 -14.86 -6.33 -7.88
C ILE A 22 -13.56 -5.72 -7.35
N SER A 23 -13.65 -4.49 -6.84
CA SER A 23 -12.50 -3.77 -6.27
C SER A 23 -11.90 -4.49 -5.07
N SER A 24 -10.60 -4.28 -4.89
CA SER A 24 -9.75 -4.92 -3.90
C SER A 24 -9.23 -3.98 -2.81
N ALA A 25 -9.44 -2.68 -2.95
CA ALA A 25 -8.68 -1.67 -2.22
C ALA A 25 -9.07 -1.49 -0.75
N CYS A 26 -10.27 -1.93 -0.36
CA CYS A 26 -10.81 -1.83 1.00
C CYS A 26 -10.50 -3.11 1.80
N PRO A 27 -9.66 -3.05 2.86
CA PRO A 27 -9.30 -4.24 3.62
C PRO A 27 -10.49 -4.85 4.38
N GLY A 28 -11.41 -4.02 4.87
CA GLY A 28 -12.65 -4.49 5.51
C GLY A 28 -13.52 -5.33 4.56
N TRP A 29 -13.65 -4.90 3.30
CA TRP A 29 -14.32 -5.68 2.25
C TRP A 29 -13.60 -7.02 2.01
N ILE A 30 -12.27 -7.00 1.89
CA ILE A 30 -11.50 -8.23 1.69
C ILE A 30 -11.67 -9.20 2.86
N CYS A 31 -11.59 -8.70 4.09
CA CYS A 31 -11.80 -9.49 5.30
C CYS A 31 -13.19 -10.14 5.31
N TYR A 32 -14.23 -9.37 4.99
CA TYR A 32 -15.60 -9.87 4.89
C TYR A 32 -15.76 -10.93 3.80
N ALA A 33 -15.22 -10.67 2.60
CA ALA A 33 -15.26 -11.60 1.48
C ALA A 33 -14.55 -12.92 1.80
N GLU A 34 -13.35 -12.87 2.39
CA GLU A 34 -12.56 -14.04 2.77
C GLU A 34 -13.25 -14.87 3.86
N LYS A 35 -13.85 -14.23 4.88
CA LYS A 35 -14.42 -14.92 6.04
C LYS A 35 -15.86 -15.39 5.84
N THR A 36 -16.66 -14.66 5.06
CA THR A 36 -18.11 -14.87 5.00
C THR A 36 -18.56 -15.45 3.66
N LEU A 37 -17.94 -15.01 2.56
CA LEU A 37 -18.43 -15.34 1.21
C LEU A 37 -17.59 -16.41 0.51
N GLY A 38 -16.29 -16.50 0.84
CA GLY A 38 -15.40 -17.55 0.37
C GLY A 38 -15.38 -17.70 -1.17
N SER A 39 -15.35 -18.95 -1.64
CA SER A 39 -15.20 -19.27 -3.07
C SER A 39 -16.27 -18.67 -3.99
N TYR A 40 -17.42 -18.27 -3.46
CA TYR A 40 -18.48 -17.63 -4.23
C TYR A 40 -18.03 -16.27 -4.81
N ILE A 41 -17.28 -15.48 -4.05
CA ILE A 41 -16.92 -14.11 -4.44
C ILE A 41 -15.44 -13.94 -4.78
N LEU A 42 -14.55 -14.72 -4.14
CA LEU A 42 -13.10 -14.54 -4.27
C LEU A 42 -12.57 -14.53 -5.72
N PRO A 43 -13.08 -15.35 -6.67
CA PRO A 43 -12.64 -15.32 -8.06
C PRO A 43 -12.92 -14.01 -8.80
N TYR A 44 -13.91 -13.24 -8.34
CA TYR A 44 -14.35 -11.99 -8.96
C TYR A 44 -13.59 -10.77 -8.44
N ILE A 45 -12.84 -10.91 -7.34
CA ILE A 45 -12.12 -9.78 -6.74
C ILE A 45 -10.78 -9.58 -7.46
N SER A 46 -10.52 -8.34 -7.89
CA SER A 46 -9.28 -7.93 -8.56
C SER A 46 -8.04 -8.36 -7.78
N SER A 47 -6.99 -8.83 -8.47
CA SER A 47 -5.69 -9.13 -7.84
C SER A 47 -4.83 -7.88 -7.60
N VAL A 48 -5.28 -6.71 -8.06
CA VAL A 48 -4.55 -5.45 -7.87
C VAL A 48 -4.45 -5.12 -6.38
N LYS A 49 -3.26 -4.74 -5.94
CA LYS A 49 -3.00 -4.26 -4.57
C LYS A 49 -3.72 -2.93 -4.32
N SER A 50 -3.99 -2.59 -3.07
CA SER A 50 -4.52 -1.24 -2.78
C SER A 50 -3.47 -0.16 -3.08
N PRO A 51 -3.86 1.12 -3.19
CA PRO A 51 -2.90 2.21 -3.42
C PRO A 51 -1.77 2.24 -2.39
N GLN A 52 -2.07 2.02 -1.10
CA GLN A 52 -1.08 1.93 -0.02
C GLN A 52 -0.02 0.85 -0.29
N GLN A 53 -0.46 -0.37 -0.63
CA GLN A 53 0.47 -1.46 -0.87
C GLN A 53 1.20 -1.34 -2.20
N THR A 54 0.55 -0.73 -3.19
CA THR A 54 1.18 -0.44 -4.47
C THR A 54 2.34 0.53 -4.30
N ILE A 55 2.14 1.64 -3.58
CA ILE A 55 3.23 2.60 -3.37
C ILE A 55 4.34 2.03 -2.49
N GLY A 56 4.02 1.26 -1.45
CA GLY A 56 5.02 0.57 -0.63
C GLY A 56 5.91 -0.37 -1.45
N ALA A 57 5.29 -1.16 -2.33
CA ALA A 57 6.02 -2.01 -3.26
C ALA A 57 6.93 -1.22 -4.21
N VAL A 58 6.44 -0.10 -4.76
CA VAL A 58 7.23 0.76 -5.67
C VAL A 58 8.41 1.41 -4.93
N VAL A 59 8.20 1.95 -3.73
CA VAL A 59 9.24 2.59 -2.93
C VAL A 59 10.37 1.61 -2.62
N LYS A 60 10.05 0.42 -2.10
CA LYS A 60 11.08 -0.53 -1.66
C LYS A 60 11.66 -1.40 -2.76
N ASN A 61 11.06 -1.45 -3.95
CA ASN A 61 11.59 -2.23 -5.07
C ASN A 61 12.28 -1.36 -6.14
N TYR A 62 11.66 -0.24 -6.52
CA TYR A 62 12.14 0.61 -7.61
C TYR A 62 12.91 1.82 -7.08
N LEU A 63 12.36 2.52 -6.08
CA LEU A 63 12.98 3.77 -5.61
C LEU A 63 14.27 3.53 -4.84
N CYS A 64 14.36 2.46 -4.06
CA CYS A 64 15.60 2.09 -3.37
C CYS A 64 16.80 2.05 -4.32
N GLN A 65 16.62 1.47 -5.52
CA GLN A 65 17.63 1.40 -6.57
C GLN A 65 18.00 2.80 -7.08
N LYS A 66 16.98 3.64 -7.34
CA LYS A 66 17.19 5.02 -7.81
C LYS A 66 17.90 5.91 -6.78
N LEU A 67 17.65 5.69 -5.50
CA LEU A 67 18.29 6.39 -4.39
C LEU A 67 19.61 5.75 -3.94
N SER A 68 20.02 4.63 -4.55
CA SER A 68 21.21 3.86 -4.16
C SER A 68 21.21 3.46 -2.68
N VAL A 69 20.04 3.12 -2.14
CA VAL A 69 19.84 2.60 -0.77
C VAL A 69 19.28 1.19 -0.84
N ARG A 70 19.49 0.39 0.21
CA ARG A 70 18.94 -0.97 0.26
C ARG A 70 17.49 -0.94 0.72
N PRO A 71 16.62 -1.86 0.27
CA PRO A 71 15.21 -1.91 0.71
C PRO A 71 15.04 -2.01 2.23
N GLU A 72 15.95 -2.70 2.92
CA GLU A 72 15.98 -2.85 4.37
C GLU A 72 16.32 -1.55 5.11
N ASP A 73 16.98 -0.60 4.43
CA ASP A 73 17.33 0.71 5.00
C ASP A 73 16.17 1.71 4.88
N ILE A 74 15.06 1.35 4.22
CA ILE A 74 13.89 2.20 4.04
C ILE A 74 12.80 1.82 5.05
N TYR A 75 12.41 2.78 5.88
CA TYR A 75 11.22 2.70 6.72
C TYR A 75 10.07 3.51 6.11
N HIS A 76 9.13 2.83 5.47
CA HIS A 76 7.99 3.39 4.76
C HIS A 76 6.75 3.46 5.65
N VAL A 77 6.30 4.69 5.94
CA VAL A 77 5.14 5.00 6.75
C VAL A 77 4.04 5.62 5.90
N THR A 78 2.80 5.22 6.13
CA THR A 78 1.64 5.80 5.44
C THR A 78 0.66 6.41 6.43
N VAL A 79 0.00 7.50 6.05
CA VAL A 79 -1.09 8.11 6.82
C VAL A 79 -2.42 7.75 6.17
N MET A 80 -3.33 7.15 6.92
CA MET A 80 -4.58 6.59 6.40
C MET A 80 -5.79 6.98 7.24
N PRO A 81 -6.94 7.25 6.64
CA PRO A 81 -8.19 7.52 7.38
C PRO A 81 -8.88 6.24 7.88
N CYS A 82 -8.19 5.09 7.90
CA CYS A 82 -8.81 3.78 8.15
C CYS A 82 -7.88 2.89 9.00
N TYR A 83 -8.42 2.32 10.08
CA TYR A 83 -7.68 1.41 10.95
C TYR A 83 -7.34 0.08 10.28
N ASP A 84 -8.22 -0.44 9.42
CA ASP A 84 -8.00 -1.72 8.74
C ASP A 84 -6.79 -1.69 7.79
N LYS A 85 -6.31 -0.51 7.43
CA LYS A 85 -5.06 -0.35 6.67
C LYS A 85 -3.82 -0.82 7.43
N LYS A 86 -3.83 -0.77 8.77
CA LYS A 86 -2.81 -1.40 9.61
C LYS A 86 -2.83 -2.93 9.43
N LEU A 87 -4.04 -3.52 9.40
CA LEU A 87 -4.20 -4.96 9.19
C LEU A 87 -3.80 -5.38 7.77
N GLU A 88 -4.08 -4.55 6.76
CA GLU A 88 -3.60 -4.77 5.41
C GLU A 88 -2.06 -4.76 5.34
N ALA A 89 -1.41 -3.76 5.95
CA ALA A 89 0.05 -3.65 6.01
C ALA A 89 0.72 -4.90 6.62
N ALA A 90 0.09 -5.48 7.65
CA ALA A 90 0.62 -6.62 8.39
C ALA A 90 0.39 -7.99 7.70
N ARG A 91 -0.28 -8.07 6.54
CA ARG A 91 -0.48 -9.36 5.86
C ARG A 91 0.86 -9.93 5.38
N GLU A 92 1.07 -11.23 5.62
CA GLU A 92 2.26 -11.96 5.14
C GLU A 92 2.38 -11.99 3.60
N ASP A 93 1.29 -11.68 2.89
CA ASP A 93 1.27 -11.54 1.44
C ASP A 93 2.11 -10.34 0.94
N PHE A 94 2.44 -9.38 1.81
CA PHE A 94 3.11 -8.12 1.47
C PHE A 94 4.50 -7.99 2.11
N VAL A 95 5.25 -9.09 2.05
CA VAL A 95 6.63 -9.19 2.50
C VAL A 95 7.49 -9.61 1.32
N PHE A 96 8.58 -8.89 1.07
CA PHE A 96 9.59 -9.29 0.10
C PHE A 96 10.36 -10.50 0.64
N GLN A 97 10.55 -11.51 -0.21
CA GLN A 97 11.43 -12.63 0.10
C GLN A 97 12.88 -12.18 -0.06
N VAL A 98 13.67 -12.32 1.00
CA VAL A 98 15.11 -12.09 0.96
C VAL A 98 15.78 -13.44 1.20
N ASP A 99 16.81 -13.77 0.41
CA ASP A 99 17.52 -15.06 0.44
C ASP A 99 18.34 -15.28 1.74
N THR A 100 18.31 -14.34 2.67
CA THR A 100 18.98 -14.41 3.98
C THR A 100 17.96 -14.59 5.10
N ASP A 101 18.17 -15.60 5.94
CA ASP A 101 17.33 -16.05 7.07
C ASP A 101 16.97 -14.99 8.14
N SER A 102 17.34 -13.71 7.97
CA SER A 102 17.44 -12.77 9.09
C SER A 102 16.39 -11.66 9.13
N GLU A 103 15.84 -11.15 8.02
CA GLU A 103 14.91 -10.00 8.11
C GLU A 103 13.78 -10.05 7.06
N LYS A 104 12.53 -9.93 7.54
CA LYS A 104 11.33 -9.77 6.71
C LYS A 104 11.21 -8.30 6.32
N ILE A 105 11.36 -7.99 5.03
CA ILE A 105 11.14 -6.63 4.52
C ILE A 105 9.68 -6.48 4.11
N THR A 106 8.88 -5.73 4.87
CA THR A 106 7.48 -5.45 4.50
C THR A 106 7.40 -4.34 3.46
N GLU A 107 6.36 -4.35 2.63
CA GLU A 107 6.09 -3.26 1.66
C GLU A 107 5.75 -1.93 2.37
N VAL A 108 5.06 -2.01 3.51
CA VAL A 108 4.68 -0.88 4.37
C VAL A 108 5.02 -1.26 5.80
N ASP A 109 5.87 -0.48 6.46
CA ASP A 109 6.35 -0.78 7.82
C ASP A 109 5.37 -0.30 8.88
N SER A 110 4.75 0.86 8.65
CA SER A 110 3.81 1.45 9.59
C SER A 110 2.68 2.20 8.91
N VAL A 111 1.53 2.18 9.56
CA VAL A 111 0.36 2.94 9.16
C VAL A 111 -0.07 3.77 10.35
N LEU A 112 -0.06 5.08 10.18
CA LEU A 112 -0.62 6.04 11.13
C LEU A 112 -2.02 6.42 10.69
N THR A 113 -2.95 6.52 11.63
CA THR A 113 -4.26 7.10 11.36
C THR A 113 -4.20 8.61 11.40
N THR A 114 -5.19 9.27 10.80
CA THR A 114 -5.34 10.72 10.92
C THR A 114 -5.43 11.20 12.37
N GLY A 115 -6.06 10.40 13.25
CA GLY A 115 -6.11 10.68 14.69
C GLY A 115 -4.75 10.57 15.37
N GLU A 116 -3.97 9.53 15.06
CA GLU A 116 -2.62 9.37 15.62
C GLU A 116 -1.67 10.49 15.16
N VAL A 117 -1.81 10.96 13.92
CA VAL A 117 -1.06 12.14 13.44
C VAL A 117 -1.46 13.41 14.18
N LEU A 118 -2.76 13.60 14.44
CA LEU A 118 -3.25 14.72 15.24
C LEU A 118 -2.66 14.70 16.66
N ASP A 119 -2.65 13.53 17.31
CA ASP A 119 -2.07 13.36 18.64
C ASP A 119 -0.57 13.71 18.64
N LEU A 120 0.18 13.28 17.62
CA LEU A 120 1.60 13.62 17.46
C LEU A 120 1.84 15.13 17.30
N ILE A 121 0.99 15.82 16.53
CA ILE A 121 1.05 17.28 16.36
C ILE A 121 0.81 17.98 17.71
N GLN A 122 -0.22 17.55 18.45
CA GLN A 122 -0.55 18.11 19.76
C GLN A 122 0.57 17.87 20.78
N LEU A 123 1.17 16.67 20.79
CA LEU A 123 2.30 16.32 21.65
C LEU A 123 3.53 17.19 21.39
N LYS A 124 3.72 17.68 20.15
CA LYS A 124 4.82 18.59 19.82
C LYS A 124 4.54 20.04 20.20
N ALA A 125 3.34 20.37 20.70
CA ALA A 125 2.92 21.72 21.05
C ALA A 125 3.12 22.73 19.91
N VAL A 126 2.97 22.27 18.66
CA VAL A 126 3.11 23.09 17.45
C VAL A 126 1.73 23.60 17.04
N ASN A 127 1.62 24.89 16.73
CA ASN A 127 0.43 25.42 16.06
C ASN A 127 0.47 25.04 14.58
N PHE A 128 -0.21 23.95 14.23
CA PHE A 128 -0.24 23.44 12.86
C PHE A 128 -0.71 24.47 11.83
N GLN A 129 -1.65 25.35 12.20
CA GLN A 129 -2.20 26.37 11.30
C GLN A 129 -1.20 27.48 10.95
N SER A 130 -0.14 27.65 11.73
CA SER A 130 0.89 28.66 11.48
C SER A 130 2.14 28.09 10.80
N LEU A 131 2.14 26.82 10.40
CA LEU A 131 3.26 26.22 9.69
C LEU A 131 3.32 26.75 8.26
N GLU A 132 4.53 27.02 7.78
CA GLU A 132 4.76 27.33 6.37
C GLU A 132 4.56 26.07 5.52
N GLU A 133 3.98 26.26 4.34
CA GLU A 133 3.82 25.17 3.37
C GLU A 133 5.19 24.70 2.85
N SER A 134 5.38 23.39 2.80
CA SER A 134 6.56 22.77 2.20
C SER A 134 6.14 22.05 0.91
N PRO A 135 6.97 22.09 -0.15
CA PRO A 135 6.70 21.33 -1.36
C PRO A 135 6.72 19.82 -1.07
N LEU A 136 5.95 19.06 -1.85
CA LEU A 136 6.01 17.60 -1.86
C LEU A 136 7.23 17.10 -2.63
N ASP A 137 7.68 15.89 -2.30
CA ASP A 137 8.73 15.21 -3.05
C ASP A 137 8.27 14.89 -4.48
N LYS A 138 8.95 15.49 -5.47
CA LYS A 138 8.63 15.35 -6.91
C LYS A 138 8.77 13.92 -7.45
N LEU A 139 9.41 13.02 -6.70
CA LEU A 139 9.64 11.63 -7.13
C LEU A 139 8.33 10.83 -7.28
N PHE A 140 7.27 11.20 -6.54
CA PHE A 140 5.96 10.54 -6.58
C PHE A 140 4.77 11.49 -6.59
N ALA A 141 4.98 12.76 -6.26
CA ALA A 141 3.91 13.72 -6.26
C ALA A 141 3.40 13.89 -7.69
N ASN A 142 2.09 13.64 -7.88
CA ASN A 142 1.40 13.93 -9.12
C ASN A 142 1.13 15.44 -9.21
N ILE A 143 2.20 16.23 -9.13
CA ILE A 143 2.16 17.70 -9.14
C ILE A 143 2.86 18.23 -10.38
N ASP A 144 2.35 19.32 -10.93
CA ASP A 144 3.03 20.06 -11.99
C ASP A 144 4.23 20.86 -11.43
N GLU A 145 4.93 21.57 -12.32
CA GLU A 145 6.08 22.41 -11.93
C GLU A 145 5.67 23.61 -11.04
N GLU A 146 4.38 23.94 -11.00
CA GLU A 146 3.80 25.01 -10.18
C GLU A 146 3.30 24.48 -8.81
N GLY A 147 3.31 23.17 -8.60
CA GLY A 147 2.90 22.50 -7.37
C GLY A 147 1.43 22.08 -7.30
N HIS A 148 0.66 22.21 -8.39
CA HIS A 148 -0.74 21.79 -8.42
C HIS A 148 -0.88 20.30 -8.71
N LEU A 149 -1.84 19.65 -8.04
CA LEU A 149 -2.15 18.24 -8.28
C LEU A 149 -2.80 18.04 -9.66
N TYR A 150 -2.20 17.21 -10.50
CA TYR A 150 -2.80 16.86 -11.79
C TYR A 150 -4.16 16.18 -11.60
N GLY A 151 -5.17 16.64 -12.35
CA GLY A 151 -6.50 16.04 -12.40
C GLY A 151 -7.46 16.53 -11.30
N VAL A 152 -7.05 17.50 -10.49
CA VAL A 152 -7.93 18.24 -9.57
C VAL A 152 -7.98 19.69 -10.05
N HIS A 153 -9.13 20.09 -10.60
CA HIS A 153 -9.43 21.47 -10.98
C HIS A 153 -10.38 22.11 -9.97
#